data_AF-A0A522K5W9-F1
#
_entry.id   AF-A0A522K5W9-F1
#
_cell.length_a   1.000
_cell.length_b   1.000
_cell.length_c   1.000
_cell.angle_alpha   90.00
_cell.angle_beta   90.00
_cell.angle_gamma   90.00
#
_symmetry.space_group_name_H-M   'P 1'
#
loop_
_entity.id
_entity.type
_entity.pdbx_description
1 polymer ?
#
loop_
_entity_poly.entity_id
_entity_poly.type
_entity_poly.pdbx_seq_one_letter_code
_entity_poly.pdbx_strand_id
1 'polypeptide(L)' 'MSTPEKPDTPRRRRNMGAGIAIGIGLGCAFGVALHNLALGIALGAGIGIAIGAGSTRSCRRRGDDETH' A
#
# COMPACT_ATOMS: atom_id res chain seq x y z
N MET A 1 11.26 -43.04 -9.61
CA MET A 1 9.87 -42.54 -9.64
C MET A 1 9.91 -41.05 -9.37
N SER A 2 9.90 -40.25 -10.42
CA SER A 2 9.96 -38.78 -10.33
C SER A 2 8.56 -38.28 -9.99
N THR A 3 8.38 -37.69 -8.81
CA THR A 3 7.11 -37.11 -8.39
C THR A 3 7.34 -35.66 -7.96
N PRO A 4 6.36 -34.79 -8.22
CA PRO A 4 6.56 -33.61 -9.05
C PRO A 4 6.79 -32.34 -8.22
N GLU A 5 7.71 -31.50 -8.71
CA GLU A 5 7.86 -30.11 -8.31
C GLU A 5 6.54 -29.38 -8.56
N LYS A 6 5.85 -28.96 -7.49
CA LYS A 6 4.67 -28.10 -7.59
C LYS A 6 5.12 -26.76 -8.16
N PRO A 7 4.46 -26.23 -9.20
CA PRO A 7 4.89 -25.00 -9.84
C PRO A 7 4.80 -23.87 -8.82
N ASP A 8 5.89 -23.11 -8.70
CA ASP A 8 5.97 -21.83 -8.01
C ASP A 8 4.88 -20.91 -8.55
N THR A 9 3.70 -21.01 -7.96
CA THR A 9 2.57 -20.18 -8.32
C THR A 9 2.84 -18.86 -7.61
N PRO A 10 3.20 -17.77 -8.29
CA PRO A 10 3.36 -16.49 -7.62
C PRO A 10 1.98 -16.17 -7.05
N ARG A 11 1.83 -16.36 -5.72
CA ARG A 11 0.60 -16.10 -4.99
C ARG A 11 0.18 -14.68 -5.33
N ARG A 12 -0.78 -14.56 -6.23
CA ARG A 12 -1.37 -13.31 -6.74
C ARG A 12 -2.28 -12.70 -5.67
N ARG A 13 -1.71 -12.49 -4.49
CA ARG A 13 -2.23 -11.71 -3.36
C ARG A 13 -1.31 -10.49 -3.15
N ARG A 14 -0.86 -9.87 -4.24
CA ARG A 14 0.08 -8.73 -4.22
C ARG A 14 -0.59 -7.42 -4.65
N ASN A 15 -1.90 -7.39 -4.84
CA ASN A 15 -2.54 -6.21 -5.42
C ASN A 15 -2.75 -5.13 -4.34
N MET A 16 -3.04 -5.53 -3.10
CA MET A 16 -3.35 -4.58 -2.04
C MET A 16 -2.11 -3.90 -1.45
N GLY A 17 -1.02 -4.64 -1.27
CA GLY A 17 0.24 -4.08 -0.76
C GLY A 17 0.94 -3.16 -1.76
N ALA A 18 0.76 -3.42 -3.06
CA ALA A 18 1.34 -2.60 -4.12
C ALA A 18 0.72 -1.19 -4.17
N GLY A 19 -0.61 -1.08 -4.06
CA GLY A 19 -1.29 0.23 -4.06
C GLY A 19 -0.85 1.13 -2.91
N ILE A 20 -0.71 0.57 -1.71
CA ILE A 20 -0.23 1.31 -0.53
C ILE A 20 1.25 1.68 -0.68
N ALA A 21 2.11 0.77 -1.14
CA ALA A 21 3.54 1.07 -1.32
C ALA A 21 3.77 2.21 -2.34
N ILE A 22 3.01 2.20 -3.44
CA ILE A 22 3.06 3.26 -4.46
C ILE A 22 2.53 4.58 -3.89
N GLY A 23 1.38 4.57 -3.20
CA GLY A 23 0.80 5.77 -2.61
C GLY A 23 1.68 6.42 -1.54
N ILE A 24 2.28 5.63 -0.65
CA ILE A 24 3.21 6.12 0.38
C ILE A 24 4.49 6.67 -0.28
N GLY A 25 5.07 5.96 -1.25
CA GLY A 25 6.29 6.38 -1.94
C GLY A 25 6.12 7.72 -2.68
N LEU A 26 5.02 7.87 -3.43
CA LEU A 26 4.66 9.13 -4.09
C LEU A 26 4.31 10.22 -3.08
N GLY A 27 3.55 9.91 -2.03
CA GLY A 27 3.16 10.87 -0.99
C GLY A 27 4.36 11.45 -0.26
N CYS A 28 5.35 10.63 0.10
CA CYS A 28 6.59 11.08 0.70
C CYS A 28 7.40 11.97 -0.27
N ALA A 29 7.53 11.58 -1.54
CA ALA A 29 8.24 12.39 -2.54
C ALA A 29 7.60 13.79 -2.71
N PHE A 30 6.27 13.86 -2.82
CA PHE A 30 5.55 15.14 -2.89
C PHE A 30 5.60 15.92 -1.58
N GLY A 31 5.50 15.27 -0.43
CA GLY A 31 5.59 15.92 0.88
C GLY A 31 6.93 16.58 1.11
N VAL A 32 8.02 15.94 0.67
CA VAL A 32 9.37 16.53 0.71
C VAL A 32 9.49 17.68 -0.30
N ALA A 33 9.00 17.50 -1.54
CA ALA A 33 9.06 18.53 -2.57
C ALA A 33 8.29 19.82 -2.21
N LEU A 34 7.16 19.66 -1.50
CA LEU A 34 6.29 20.76 -1.07
C LEU A 34 6.69 21.33 0.31
N HIS A 35 7.78 20.84 0.92
CA HIS A 35 8.16 21.14 2.31
C HIS A 35 7.00 20.93 3.32
N ASN A 36 6.05 20.07 2.98
CA ASN A 36 4.81 19.84 3.73
C ASN A 36 4.50 18.34 3.74
N LEU A 37 5.13 17.63 4.68
CA LEU A 37 4.93 16.19 4.87
C LEU A 37 3.48 15.85 5.24
N ALA A 38 2.78 16.72 5.98
CA ALA A 38 1.37 16.53 6.32
C ALA A 38 0.49 16.43 5.06
N LEU A 39 0.71 17.33 4.09
CA LEU A 39 0.00 17.29 2.80
C LEU A 39 0.40 16.06 1.99
N GLY A 40 1.70 15.76 1.90
CA GLY A 40 2.20 14.59 1.17
C GLY A 40 1.66 13.26 1.69
N ILE A 41 1.61 13.09 3.01
CA ILE A 41 1.06 11.88 3.64
C ILE A 41 -0.45 11.82 3.49
N ALA A 42 -1.19 12.93 3.66
CA ALA A 42 -2.64 12.95 3.44
C ALA A 42 -3.02 12.57 2.01
N LEU A 43 -2.32 13.14 1.02
CA LEU A 43 -2.52 12.85 -0.41
C LEU A 43 -2.07 11.43 -0.76
N GLY A 44 -0.89 11.01 -0.33
CA GLY A 44 -0.33 9.69 -0.61
C GLY A 44 -1.10 8.56 0.04
N ALA A 45 -1.55 8.73 1.28
CA ALA A 45 -2.41 7.78 1.97
C ALA A 45 -3.80 7.75 1.32
N GLY A 46 -4.41 8.91 1.03
CA GLY A 46 -5.71 8.99 0.36
C GLY A 46 -5.72 8.29 -1.01
N ILE A 47 -4.71 8.56 -1.85
CA ILE A 47 -4.56 7.93 -3.16
C ILE A 47 -4.19 6.45 -3.04
N GLY A 48 -3.23 6.11 -2.19
CA GLY A 48 -2.78 4.73 -1.98
C GLY A 48 -3.90 3.82 -1.45
N ILE A 49 -4.74 4.35 -0.55
CA ILE A 49 -5.94 3.67 -0.05
C ILE A 49 -7.01 3.63 -1.12
N ALA A 50 -7.29 4.69 -1.88
CA ALA A 50 -8.29 4.67 -2.95
C ALA A 50 -7.95 3.61 -4.03
N ILE A 51 -6.68 3.53 -4.44
CA ILE A 51 -6.20 2.55 -5.41
C ILE A 51 -6.18 1.14 -4.81
N GLY A 52 -5.68 1.00 -3.57
CA GLY A 52 -5.60 -0.28 -2.87
C GLY A 52 -6.97 -0.86 -2.48
N ALA A 53 -7.91 -0.01 -2.06
CA ALA A 53 -9.26 -0.35 -1.66
C ALA A 53 -10.19 -0.57 -2.87
N GLY A 54 -10.03 0.21 -3.94
CA GLY A 54 -10.69 -0.06 -5.22
C GLY A 54 -10.28 -1.42 -5.80
N SER A 55 -9.04 -1.85 -5.50
CA SER A 55 -8.51 -3.15 -5.93
C SER A 55 -8.80 -4.30 -4.95
N THR A 56 -9.23 -4.03 -3.71
CA THR A 56 -9.48 -5.04 -2.68
C THR A 56 -10.41 -4.48 -1.60
N ARG A 57 -11.65 -4.96 -1.51
CA ARG A 57 -12.57 -4.71 -0.37
C ARG A 57 -12.11 -5.41 0.92
N SER A 58 -10.92 -5.13 1.46
CA SER A 58 -10.44 -5.83 2.67
C SER A 58 -9.33 -5.10 3.44
N CYS A 59 -9.69 -4.17 4.33
CA CYS A 59 -8.99 -3.88 5.60
C CYS A 59 -7.44 -3.72 5.58
N ARG A 60 -6.92 -2.47 5.55
CA ARG A 60 -5.55 -2.04 5.97
C ARG A 60 -5.43 -0.51 5.77
N ARG A 61 -4.99 0.38 6.66
CA ARG A 61 -4.24 0.38 7.94
C ARG A 61 -4.96 1.34 8.92
N ARG A 62 -5.05 1.04 10.22
CA ARG A 62 -3.99 1.27 11.23
C ARG A 62 -3.47 2.72 11.19
N GLY A 63 -4.28 3.66 11.66
CA GLY A 63 -3.78 4.69 12.56
C GLY A 63 -4.01 4.14 13.95
N ASP A 64 -3.02 3.44 14.49
CA ASP A 64 -2.95 2.99 15.88
C ASP A 64 -1.91 3.87 16.57
N ASP A 65 -2.13 5.18 16.62
CA ASP A 65 -1.35 6.14 17.41
C ASP A 65 -2.30 7.35 17.55
N GLU A 66 -2.94 7.72 18.67
CA GLU A 66 -2.59 7.64 20.08
C GLU A 66 -3.91 7.84 20.87
N THR A 67 -4.41 6.80 21.56
CA THR A 67 -5.49 6.90 22.55
C THR A 67 -4.89 7.27 23.89
N HIS A 68 -5.48 8.27 24.58
CA HIS A 68 -5.14 8.65 25.96
C HIS A 68 -5.26 7.48 26.94
#